data_AF-A0A6L3N9F5-F1
#
_entry.id   AF-A0A6L3N9F5-F1
#
_cell.length_a   1.000
_cell.length_b   1.000
_cell.length_c   1.000
_cell.angle_alpha   90.00
_cell.angle_beta   90.00
_cell.angle_gamma   90.00
#
_symmetry.space_group_name_H-M   'P 1'
#
loop_
_entity.id
_entity.type
_entity.pdbx_description
1 polymer ?
#
loop_
_entity_poly.entity_id
_entity_poly.type
_entity_poly.pdbx_seq_one_letter_code
_entity_poly.pdbx_strand_id
1 'polypeptide(L)' 'MTNSTRTAPDASRAAPSLIALDWGTTSLRAYLFDAHGALLDTRSRAAGVMHVPAGGARAFDVVFEQACGDWLD' A
#
# COMPACT_ATOMS: atom_id res chain seq x y z
N MET A 1 29.64 21.17 -16.69
CA MET A 1 29.09 19.82 -16.43
C MET A 1 27.72 20.00 -15.80
N THR A 2 26.69 20.17 -16.62
CA THR A 2 25.33 20.36 -16.13
C THR A 2 24.38 19.47 -16.92
N ASN A 3 23.48 18.88 -16.14
CA ASN A 3 22.23 18.27 -16.53
C ASN A 3 22.25 16.76 -16.81
N SER A 4 22.17 15.99 -15.72
CA SER A 4 21.41 14.74 -15.72
C SER A 4 20.03 15.05 -15.14
N THR A 5 19.19 15.71 -15.94
CA THR A 5 17.75 15.73 -15.67
C THR A 5 17.32 14.27 -15.74
N ARG A 6 17.02 13.68 -14.58
CA ARG A 6 16.27 12.43 -14.52
C ARG A 6 14.93 12.73 -15.19
N THR A 7 14.81 12.33 -16.45
CA THR A 7 13.53 12.29 -17.16
C THR A 7 12.56 11.57 -16.22
N ALA A 8 11.55 12.30 -15.73
CA ALA A 8 10.44 11.69 -15.03
C ALA A 8 9.84 10.65 -16.01
N PRO A 9 9.60 9.41 -15.58
CA PRO A 9 8.95 8.43 -16.44
C PRO A 9 7.64 9.04 -16.95
N ASP A 10 7.37 8.82 -18.23
CA ASP A 10 6.14 9.23 -18.88
C ASP A 10 4.95 8.83 -17.99
N ALA A 11 4.17 9.82 -17.56
CA ALA A 11 3.03 9.65 -16.67
C ALA A 11 1.83 8.97 -17.36
N SER A 12 2.06 8.29 -18.49
CA SER A 12 1.10 7.48 -19.22
C SER A 12 0.76 6.22 -18.42
N ARG A 13 -0.07 6.47 -17.39
CA ARG A 13 -0.67 5.59 -16.39
C ARG A 13 0.33 4.83 -15.53
N ALA A 14 0.77 5.51 -14.47
CA ALA A 14 1.23 4.87 -13.24
C ALA A 14 0.06 4.05 -12.64
N ALA A 15 -0.22 2.91 -13.27
CA ALA A 15 -1.34 2.06 -12.96
C ALA A 15 -0.97 1.20 -11.75
N PRO A 16 -1.87 1.08 -10.75
CA PRO A 16 -1.66 0.16 -9.64
C PRO A 16 -1.33 -1.25 -10.11
N SER A 17 -0.28 -1.84 -9.56
CA SER A 17 0.16 -3.21 -9.91
C SER A 17 0.53 -4.06 -8.70
N LEU A 18 0.84 -3.44 -7.55
CA LEU A 18 1.24 -4.17 -6.35
C LEU A 18 0.81 -3.39 -5.09
N ILE A 19 0.24 -4.12 -4.13
CA ILE A 19 0.03 -3.64 -2.77
C ILE A 19 1.01 -4.36 -1.85
N ALA A 20 1.81 -3.62 -1.10
CA ALA A 20 2.65 -4.17 -0.04
C ALA A 20 2.09 -3.79 1.32
N LEU A 21 2.09 -4.74 2.25
CA LEU A 21 1.67 -4.54 3.63
C LEU A 21 2.83 -4.79 4.58
N ASP A 22 2.99 -3.89 5.54
CA ASP A 22 3.85 -4.06 6.70
C ASP A 22 2.96 -4.03 7.94
N TRP A 23 2.64 -5.24 8.42
CA TRP A 23 1.67 -5.46 9.48
C TRP A 23 2.37 -5.84 10.78
N GLY A 24 2.76 -4.81 11.53
CA GLY A 24 3.37 -4.97 12.83
C GLY A 24 2.37 -5.33 13.92
N THR A 25 2.88 -5.44 15.15
CA THR A 25 2.06 -5.79 16.32
C THR A 25 0.97 -4.75 16.62
N THR A 26 1.31 -3.47 16.52
CA THR A 26 0.43 -2.33 16.87
C THR A 26 0.09 -1.42 15.70
N SER A 27 0.86 -1.47 14.62
CA SER A 27 0.68 -0.62 13.44
C SER A 27 0.52 -1.43 12.16
N LEU A 28 -0.24 -0.89 11.21
CA LEU A 28 -0.36 -1.39 9.84
C LEU A 28 0.02 -0.27 8.87
N ARG A 29 0.93 -0.56 7.94
CA ARG A 29 1.27 0.31 6.80
C ARG A 29 0.95 -0.40 5.50
N ALA A 30 0.39 0.34 4.55
CA ALA A 30 0.09 -0.13 3.20
C ALA A 30 0.74 0.79 2.16
N TYR A 31 1.23 0.19 1.09
CA TYR A 31 1.92 0.88 0.00
C TYR A 31 1.35 0.42 -1.34
N LEU A 32 1.06 1.36 -2.23
CA LEU A 32 0.60 1.08 -3.59
C LEU A 32 1.74 1.38 -4.57
N PHE A 33 2.08 0.44 -5.44
CA PHE A 33 3.12 0.61 -6.44
C PHE A 33 2.59 0.40 -7.86
N ASP A 34 3.22 1.06 -8.83
CA ASP A 34 3.08 0.70 -10.24
C ASP A 34 3.94 -0.51 -10.62
N ALA A 35 3.81 -0.93 -11.88
CA ALA A 35 4.55 -2.08 -12.44
C ALA A 35 6.07 -1.87 -12.51
N HIS A 36 6.56 -0.64 -12.34
CA HIS A 36 7.99 -0.30 -12.32
C HIS A 36 8.53 -0.15 -10.89
N GLY A 37 7.70 -0.39 -9.87
CA GLY A 37 8.06 -0.23 -8.47
C GLY A 37 8.05 1.22 -7.99
N ALA A 38 7.48 2.16 -8.76
CA ALA A 38 7.29 3.51 -8.29
C ALA A 38 6.11 3.55 -7.30
N LEU A 39 6.28 4.29 -6.20
CA LEU A 39 5.26 4.44 -5.17
C LEU A 39 4.16 5.40 -5.66
N LEU A 40 2.91 4.94 -5.61
CA LEU A 40 1.71 5.67 -5.99
C LEU A 40 1.00 6.28 -4.78
N ASP A 41 0.89 5.51 -3.68
CA ASP A 41 0.24 5.96 -2.45
C ASP A 41 0.79 5.21 -1.22
N THR A 42 0.62 5.77 -0.02
CA THR A 42 1.00 5.17 1.25
C THR A 42 0.00 5.50 2.35
N ARG A 43 -0.30 4.51 3.18
CA ARG A 43 -1.22 4.64 4.31
C ARG A 43 -0.62 4.04 5.56
N SER A 44 -0.96 4.61 6.72
CA SER A 44 -0.55 4.14 8.03
C SER A 44 -1.70 4.24 9.01
N ARG A 45 -1.90 3.19 9.82
CA ARG A 45 -2.96 3.10 10.83
C ARG A 45 -2.46 2.42 12.09
N ALA A 46 -3.01 2.80 13.24
CA ALA A 46 -2.84 2.10 14.51
C ALA A 46 -3.73 0.83 14.56
N ALA A 47 -3.54 -0.06 13.58
CA ALA A 47 -4.36 -1.25 13.35
C ALA A 47 -3.46 -2.50 13.16
N GLY A 48 -2.45 -2.66 14.01
CA GLY A 48 -1.58 -3.84 14.00
C GLY A 48 -2.33 -5.14 14.32
N VAL A 49 -1.64 -6.28 14.27
CA VAL A 49 -2.27 -7.60 14.46
C VAL A 49 -3.04 -7.74 15.78
N MET A 50 -2.61 -7.03 16.84
CA MET A 50 -3.32 -7.04 18.14
C MET A 50 -4.69 -6.37 18.09
N HIS A 51 -4.96 -5.55 17.07
CA HIS A 51 -6.24 -4.86 16.87
C HIS A 51 -7.17 -5.62 15.92
N VAL A 52 -6.72 -6.74 15.33
CA VAL A 52 -7.56 -7.57 14.46
C VAL A 52 -8.63 -8.25 15.31
N PRO A 53 -9.92 -8.13 14.97
CA PRO A 53 -11.00 -8.77 15.72
C PRO A 53 -10.82 -10.30 15.82
N ALA A 54 -11.42 -10.90 16.84
CA ALA A 54 -11.52 -12.37 16.90
C ALA A 54 -12.39 -12.86 15.73
N GLY A 55 -11.95 -13.93 15.05
CA GLY A 55 -12.65 -14.43 13.87
C GLY A 55 -11.81 -15.23 12.87
N GLY A 56 -10.53 -15.49 13.20
CA GLY A 56 -9.61 -16.21 12.31
C GLY A 56 -9.24 -15.38 11.07
N ALA A 57 -8.93 -16.05 9.95
CA ALA A 57 -8.44 -15.40 8.73
C ALA A 57 -9.37 -14.28 8.21
N ARG A 58 -10.69 -14.46 8.29
CA ARG A 58 -11.66 -13.45 7.82
C ARG A 58 -11.63 -12.12 8.58
N ALA A 59 -11.08 -12.10 9.79
CA ALA A 59 -10.92 -10.84 10.53
C ALA A 59 -9.81 -9.96 9.94
N PHE A 60 -8.81 -10.55 9.30
CA PHE A 60 -7.76 -9.81 8.60
C PHE A 60 -8.30 -9.14 7.34
N ASP A 61 -9.18 -9.81 6.60
CA ASP A 61 -9.84 -9.25 5.42
C ASP A 61 -10.51 -7.91 5.75
N VAL A 62 -11.24 -7.84 6.87
CA VAL A 62 -11.91 -6.61 7.30
C VAL A 62 -10.92 -5.46 7.52
N VAL A 63 -9.79 -5.71 8.19
CA VAL A 63 -8.79 -4.67 8.46
C VAL A 63 -8.03 -4.28 7.19
N PHE A 64 -7.79 -5.23 6.30
CA PHE A 64 -7.20 -5.00 4.98
C PHE A 64 -8.10 -4.12 4.11
N GLU A 65 -9.38 -4.48 3.96
CA GLU A 65 -10.37 -3.70 3.22
C GLU A 65 -10.50 -2.27 3.77
N GLN A 66 -10.51 -2.11 5.09
CA GLN A 66 -10.53 -0.78 5.72
C GLN A 66 -9.26 0.03 5.47
N ALA A 67 -8.10 -0.62 5.33
CA ALA A 67 -6.83 0.05 5.11
C ALA A 67 -6.66 0.50 3.65
N CYS A 68 -7.04 -0.34 2.68
CA CYS A 68 -6.75 -0.13 1.27
C CYS A 68 -7.69 -0.85 0.29
N GLY A 69 -8.91 -1.21 0.68
CA GLY A 69 -9.86 -1.89 -0.20
C GLY A 69 -10.22 -1.08 -1.45
N ASP A 70 -10.28 0.25 -1.32
CA ASP A 70 -10.51 1.18 -2.44
C ASP A 70 -9.37 1.21 -3.49
N TRP A 71 -8.23 0.57 -3.23
CA TRP A 71 -7.20 0.36 -4.24
C TRP A 71 -7.43 -0.87 -5.14
N LEU A 72 -8.44 -1.70 -4.83
CA LEU A 72 -8.74 -2.93 -5.57
C LEU A 72 -9.74 -2.73 -6.71
N ASP A 73 -10.38 -1.56 -6.79
CA ASP A 73 -11.42 -1.20 -7.77
C ASP A 73 -10.85 -0.67 -9.11
#